data_AF-A0A5E4QH16-F1
#
_entry.id   AF-A0A5E4QH16-F1
#
_cell.length_a   1.000
_cell.length_b   1.000
_cell.length_c   1.000
_cell.angle_alpha   90.00
_cell.angle_beta   90.00
_cell.angle_gamma   90.00
#
_symmetry.space_group_name_H-M   'P 1'
#
loop_
_entity.id
_entity.type
_entity.pdbx_description
1 polymer ?
#
loop_
_entity_poly.entity_id
_entity_poly.type
_entity_poly.pdbx_seq_one_letter_code
_entity_poly.pdbx_strand_id
1 'polypeptide(L)'
;MTFLEDTLIVLISQAIFFIGGWIFFVKQLFRDYEVHHTLVQLIFSVTFALSCTMFELIIFEIIGYLDSSSRYFHWNLGLYSLLFMVIALIPFYIAYFCISNIQFVSRSYVRPLTVLVCLVYLYFFWKIGDPFPILSPKQGIFSIEQGVSRIGVIGVTVMALLSGFGAVNYPYTSMAIFIRSFCKPWI
;
A
#
# COMPACT_ATOMS: atom_id res chain seq x y z
N MET A 1 -3.67 17.32 27.68
CA MET A 1 -2.39 17.41 26.96
C MET A 1 -2.46 18.61 26.06
N THR A 2 -1.37 19.35 25.90
CA THR A 2 -1.34 20.40 24.88
C THR A 2 -1.32 19.73 23.50
N PHE A 3 -2.08 20.26 22.53
CA PHE A 3 -2.13 19.74 21.15
C PHE A 3 -0.72 19.46 20.55
N LEU A 4 0.27 20.23 21.00
CA LEU A 4 1.66 20.13 20.61
C LEU A 4 2.35 18.87 21.16
N GLU A 5 2.09 18.48 22.40
CA GLU A 5 2.59 17.23 22.99
C GLU A 5 2.04 16.02 22.25
N ASP A 6 0.73 16.00 21.98
CA ASP A 6 0.08 14.91 21.24
C ASP A 6 0.66 14.77 19.83
N THR A 7 0.86 15.90 19.15
CA THR A 7 1.47 15.93 17.81
C THR A 7 2.92 15.44 17.84
N LEU A 8 3.66 15.79 18.88
CA LEU A 8 5.06 15.39 19.04
C LEU A 8 5.19 13.88 19.30
N ILE A 9 4.29 13.30 20.10
CA ILE A 9 4.23 11.85 20.33
C ILE A 9 4.00 11.11 19.00
N VAL A 10 3.00 11.54 18.22
CA VAL A 10 2.67 10.91 16.92
C VAL A 10 3.79 11.09 15.90
N LEU A 11 4.47 12.25 15.89
CA LEU A 11 5.62 12.47 15.00
C LEU A 11 6.82 11.61 15.36
N ILE A 12 7.09 11.42 16.67
CA ILE A 12 8.17 10.55 17.13
C ILE A 12 7.87 9.10 16.76
N SER A 13 6.66 8.61 17.01
CA SER A 13 6.29 7.25 16.65
C SER A 13 6.33 7.04 15.13
N GLN A 14 5.87 8.02 14.34
CA GLN A 14 5.98 8.00 12.89
C GLN A 14 7.44 7.93 12.41
N ALA A 15 8.35 8.71 13.02
CA ALA A 15 9.77 8.66 12.69
C ALA A 15 10.39 7.30 13.03
N ILE A 16 10.02 6.72 14.18
CA ILE A 16 10.47 5.38 14.59
C ILE A 16 9.98 4.33 13.59
N PHE A 17 8.70 4.35 13.19
CA PHE A 17 8.17 3.42 12.20
C PHE A 17 8.80 3.62 10.81
N PHE A 18 9.10 4.85 10.41
CA PHE A 18 9.79 5.13 9.16
C PHE A 18 11.21 4.58 9.15
N ILE A 19 11.98 4.83 10.21
CA ILE A 19 13.35 4.29 10.35
C ILE A 19 13.30 2.75 10.41
N GLY A 20 12.37 2.19 11.17
CA GLY A 20 12.15 0.74 11.25
C GLY A 20 11.83 0.12 9.89
N GLY A 21 10.88 0.73 9.15
CA GLY A 21 10.51 0.31 7.80
C GLY A 21 11.65 0.44 6.80
N TRP A 22 12.45 1.50 6.90
CA TRP A 22 13.65 1.69 6.06
C TRP A 22 14.70 0.61 6.34
N ILE A 23 15.04 0.37 7.61
CA ILE A 23 16.02 -0.65 8.01
C ILE A 23 15.55 -2.05 7.62
N PHE A 24 14.27 -2.38 7.84
CA PHE A 24 13.69 -3.66 7.45
C PHE A 24 13.78 -3.87 5.93
N PHE A 25 13.47 -2.84 5.15
CA PHE A 25 13.58 -2.91 3.69
C PHE A 25 15.02 -3.09 3.21
N VAL A 26 15.98 -2.34 3.77
CA VAL A 26 17.42 -2.48 3.43
C VAL A 26 17.94 -3.88 3.76
N LYS A 27 17.58 -4.42 4.93
CA LYS A 27 18.20 -5.65 5.43
C LYS A 27 17.52 -6.94 4.96
N GLN A 28 16.19 -6.94 4.82
CA GLN A 28 15.41 -8.17 4.63
C GLN A 28 14.96 -8.37 3.17
N LEU A 29 14.61 -7.30 2.45
CA LEU A 29 13.94 -7.42 1.14
C LEU A 29 14.91 -7.43 -0.05
N PHE A 30 16.08 -6.79 0.06
CA PHE A 30 17.00 -6.61 -1.06
C PHE A 30 18.47 -6.92 -0.72
N ARG A 31 18.72 -8.11 -0.18
CA ARG A 31 20.09 -8.62 -0.08
C ARG A 31 20.74 -8.86 -1.46
N ASP A 32 19.94 -9.05 -2.51
CA ASP A 32 20.40 -9.51 -3.84
C ASP A 32 19.86 -8.74 -5.06
N TYR A 33 19.32 -7.52 -4.92
CA TYR A 33 18.75 -6.76 -6.08
C TYR A 33 19.59 -5.52 -6.39
N GLU A 34 20.37 -5.64 -7.45
CA GLU A 34 21.44 -4.73 -7.90
C GLU A 34 20.93 -3.39 -8.51
N VAL A 35 19.68 -3.01 -8.29
CA VAL A 35 19.10 -1.77 -8.85
C VAL A 35 18.52 -0.88 -7.74
N HIS A 36 19.37 -0.02 -7.18
CA HIS A 36 19.02 0.91 -6.10
C HIS A 36 18.17 2.10 -6.58
N HIS A 37 16.85 1.91 -6.69
CA HIS A 37 15.93 3.04 -6.77
C HIS A 37 15.50 3.49 -5.37
N THR A 38 16.28 4.41 -4.79
CA THR A 38 16.04 4.99 -3.46
C THR A 38 14.64 5.57 -3.30
N LEU A 39 14.03 6.07 -4.38
CA LEU A 39 12.66 6.57 -4.37
C LEU A 39 11.62 5.47 -4.08
N VAL A 40 11.75 4.28 -4.68
CA VAL A 40 10.79 3.18 -4.46
C VAL A 40 10.86 2.69 -3.01
N GLN A 41 12.08 2.62 -2.48
CA GLN A 41 12.32 2.32 -1.08
C GLN A 41 11.68 3.36 -0.17
N LEU A 42 11.87 4.66 -0.46
CA LEU A 42 11.27 5.74 0.32
C LEU A 42 9.75 5.64 0.31
N ILE A 43 9.14 5.42 -0.85
CA ILE A 43 7.67 5.29 -1.00
C ILE A 43 7.15 4.13 -0.16
N PHE A 44 7.83 2.98 -0.20
CA PHE A 44 7.46 1.83 0.63
C PHE A 44 7.56 2.16 2.13
N SER A 45 8.69 2.70 2.58
CA SER A 45 8.91 3.03 4.00
C SER A 45 7.93 4.09 4.51
N VAL A 46 7.59 5.10 3.68
CA VAL A 46 6.56 6.10 4.03
C VAL A 46 5.18 5.44 4.13
N THR A 47 4.80 4.60 3.15
CA THR A 47 3.49 3.93 3.15
C THR A 47 3.35 2.98 4.35
N PHE A 48 4.41 2.26 4.69
CA PHE A 48 4.49 1.40 5.87
C PHE A 48 4.36 2.22 7.16
N ALA A 49 5.12 3.31 7.29
CA ALA A 49 5.05 4.18 8.47
C ALA A 49 3.65 4.77 8.65
N LEU A 50 3.01 5.27 7.58
CA LEU A 50 1.65 5.79 7.62
C LEU A 50 0.63 4.72 8.04
N SER A 51 0.80 3.48 7.58
CA SER A 51 -0.06 2.35 7.98
C SER A 51 0.10 2.02 9.46
N CYS A 52 1.34 2.01 9.98
CA CYS A 52 1.61 1.83 11.41
C CYS A 52 1.04 2.97 12.26
N THR A 53 1.15 4.22 11.81
CA THR A 53 0.56 5.36 12.54
C THR A 53 -0.95 5.29 12.62
N MET A 54 -1.65 4.84 11.56
CA MET A 54 -3.09 4.63 11.61
C MET A 54 -3.48 3.52 12.61
N PHE A 55 -2.71 2.45 12.65
CA PHE A 55 -2.93 1.37 13.62
C PHE A 55 -2.68 1.82 15.06
N GLU A 56 -1.62 2.60 15.29
CA GLU A 56 -1.30 3.20 16.59
C GLU A 56 -2.41 4.16 17.07
N LEU A 57 -2.96 4.98 16.18
CA LEU A 57 -4.08 5.88 16.51
C LEU A 57 -5.33 5.10 16.98
N ILE A 58 -5.62 3.94 16.39
CA ILE A 58 -6.70 3.05 16.85
C ILE A 58 -6.41 2.53 18.27
N ILE A 59 -5.16 2.15 18.56
CA ILE A 59 -4.77 1.70 19.91
C ILE A 59 -4.93 2.84 20.93
N PHE A 60 -4.49 4.05 20.59
CA PHE A 60 -4.67 5.21 21.47
C PHE A 60 -6.13 5.60 21.66
N GLU A 61 -6.99 5.32 20.69
CA GLU A 61 -8.44 5.48 20.85
C GLU A 61 -9.02 4.50 21.86
N ILE A 62 -8.62 3.23 21.82
CA ILE A 62 -9.09 2.21 22.77
C ILE A 62 -8.61 2.49 24.19
N ILE A 63 -7.36 2.97 24.35
CA ILE A 63 -6.76 3.27 25.65
C ILE A 63 -7.28 4.61 26.23
N GLY A 64 -7.76 5.52 25.38
CA GLY A 64 -8.25 6.84 25.80
C GLY A 64 -7.14 7.83 26.21
N TYR A 65 -5.93 7.65 25.67
CA TYR A 65 -4.75 8.43 26.08
C TYR A 65 -4.61 9.79 25.38
N LEU A 66 -5.18 9.96 24.18
CA LEU A 66 -4.98 11.13 23.32
C LEU A 66 -6.25 12.00 23.22
N ASP A 67 -6.11 13.33 23.12
CA ASP A 67 -7.24 14.25 22.97
C ASP A 67 -8.07 13.93 21.72
N SER A 68 -9.41 13.98 21.84
CA SER A 68 -10.33 13.64 20.75
C SER A 68 -10.16 14.55 19.52
N SER A 69 -9.84 15.82 19.72
CA SER A 69 -9.69 16.79 18.62
C SER A 69 -8.37 16.56 17.86
N SER A 70 -7.29 16.29 18.60
CA SER A 70 -5.99 15.96 18.02
C SER A 70 -6.03 14.64 17.24
N ARG A 71 -6.68 13.60 17.79
CA ARG A 71 -6.86 12.31 17.10
C ARG A 71 -7.58 12.46 15.77
N TYR A 72 -8.69 13.19 15.75
CA TYR A 72 -9.47 13.37 14.53
C TYR A 72 -8.66 14.04 13.41
N PHE A 73 -7.83 15.02 13.76
CA PHE A 73 -6.93 15.67 12.80
C PHE A 73 -5.89 14.71 12.24
N HIS A 74 -5.18 13.97 13.10
CA HIS A 74 -4.15 13.01 12.68
C HIS A 74 -4.73 11.84 11.89
N TRP A 75 -5.91 11.35 12.27
CA TRP A 75 -6.67 10.35 11.54
C TRP A 75 -7.00 10.81 10.13
N ASN A 76 -7.54 12.02 10.00
CA ASN A 76 -7.93 12.57 8.71
C ASN A 76 -6.72 12.77 7.80
N LEU A 77 -5.64 13.35 8.34
CA LEU A 77 -4.37 13.52 7.62
C LEU A 77 -3.75 12.18 7.20
N GLY A 78 -3.74 11.19 8.09
CA GLY A 78 -3.24 9.84 7.82
C GLY A 78 -4.02 9.15 6.71
N LEU A 79 -5.36 9.20 6.75
CA LEU A 79 -6.21 8.68 5.68
C LEU A 79 -5.97 9.38 4.35
N TYR A 80 -5.96 10.71 4.30
CA TYR A 80 -5.69 11.44 3.06
C TYR A 80 -4.33 11.08 2.45
N SER A 81 -3.29 11.01 3.30
CA SER A 81 -1.95 10.63 2.88
C SER A 81 -1.90 9.21 2.33
N LEU A 82 -2.53 8.25 3.02
CA LEU A 82 -2.62 6.85 2.56
C LEU A 82 -3.40 6.70 1.24
N LEU A 83 -4.56 7.35 1.10
CA LEU A 83 -5.32 7.33 -0.15
C LEU A 83 -4.48 7.90 -1.30
N PHE A 84 -3.80 9.03 -1.08
CA PHE A 84 -2.96 9.63 -2.10
C PHE A 84 -1.81 8.71 -2.51
N MET A 85 -1.12 8.10 -1.54
CA MET A 85 -0.06 7.15 -1.81
C MET A 85 -0.56 5.96 -2.64
N VAL A 86 -1.68 5.35 -2.25
CA VAL A 86 -2.19 4.13 -2.89
C VAL A 86 -2.82 4.38 -4.26
N ILE A 87 -3.63 5.45 -4.41
CA ILE A 87 -4.40 5.68 -5.65
C ILE A 87 -3.56 6.37 -6.73
N ALA A 88 -2.66 7.29 -6.35
CA ALA A 88 -1.93 8.10 -7.31
C ALA A 88 -0.47 7.70 -7.41
N LEU A 89 0.23 7.72 -6.27
CA LEU A 89 1.69 7.65 -6.27
C LEU A 89 2.20 6.26 -6.64
N ILE A 90 1.75 5.21 -5.95
CA ILE A 90 2.15 3.82 -6.22
C ILE A 90 1.89 3.41 -7.69
N PRO A 91 0.67 3.54 -8.26
CA PRO A 91 0.41 3.13 -9.65
C PRO A 91 1.21 3.94 -10.66
N PHE A 92 1.47 5.23 -10.40
CA PHE A 92 2.34 6.05 -11.25
C PHE A 92 3.77 5.48 -11.31
N TYR A 93 4.35 5.11 -10.17
CA TYR A 93 5.70 4.53 -10.12
C TYR A 93 5.76 3.13 -10.75
N ILE A 94 4.74 2.29 -10.54
CA ILE A 94 4.65 0.96 -11.18
C ILE A 94 4.56 1.12 -12.71
N ALA A 95 3.70 2.03 -13.20
CA ALA A 95 3.57 2.31 -14.62
C ALA A 95 4.87 2.86 -15.23
N TYR A 96 5.57 3.75 -14.53
CA TYR A 96 6.86 4.28 -14.95
C TYR A 96 7.91 3.17 -15.11
N PHE A 97 8.03 2.30 -14.10
CA PHE A 97 8.99 1.20 -14.12
C PHE A 97 8.64 0.16 -15.18
N CYS A 98 7.35 -0.18 -15.32
CA CYS A 98 6.86 -1.11 -16.34
C CYS A 98 7.20 -0.61 -17.75
N ILE A 99 6.90 0.65 -18.07
CA ILE A 99 7.19 1.24 -19.39
C ILE A 99 8.69 1.36 -19.62
N SER A 100 9.47 1.75 -18.61
CA SER A 100 10.92 1.90 -18.73
C SER A 100 11.65 0.56 -18.96
N ASN A 101 11.04 -0.56 -18.58
CA ASN A 101 11.60 -1.90 -18.82
C ASN A 101 11.33 -2.41 -20.25
N ILE A 102 10.35 -1.82 -20.96
CA ILE A 102 10.03 -2.23 -22.33
C ILE A 102 11.10 -1.73 -23.29
N GLN A 103 11.86 -2.64 -23.88
CA GLN A 103 12.97 -2.33 -24.81
C GLN A 103 12.51 -1.57 -26.08
N PHE A 104 11.22 -1.65 -26.42
CA PHE A 104 10.66 -1.07 -27.64
C PHE A 104 10.34 0.44 -27.54
N VAL A 105 10.32 1.01 -26.33
CA VAL A 105 9.91 2.41 -26.12
C VAL A 105 11.12 3.35 -26.06
N SER A 106 11.17 4.33 -26.97
CA SER A 106 12.19 5.39 -26.94
C SER A 106 12.06 6.25 -25.68
N ARG A 107 13.19 6.63 -25.06
CA ARG A 107 13.24 7.37 -23.78
C ARG A 107 12.44 8.68 -23.78
N SER A 108 12.22 9.29 -24.93
CA SER A 108 11.42 10.52 -25.07
C SER A 108 9.92 10.29 -24.81
N TYR A 109 9.40 9.10 -25.15
CA TYR A 109 7.98 8.77 -25.02
C TYR A 109 7.60 8.11 -23.69
N VAL A 110 8.59 7.72 -22.86
CA VAL A 110 8.34 7.07 -21.56
C VAL A 110 7.48 7.95 -20.66
N ARG A 111 7.85 9.23 -20.48
CA ARG A 111 7.12 10.16 -19.60
C ARG A 111 5.66 10.39 -20.02
N PRO A 112 5.35 10.79 -21.27
CA PRO A 112 3.96 11.01 -21.67
C PRO A 112 3.13 9.73 -21.65
N LEU A 113 3.74 8.58 -21.99
CA LEU A 113 3.04 7.29 -21.96
C LEU A 113 2.70 6.88 -20.52
N THR A 114 3.60 7.09 -19.55
CA THR A 114 3.31 6.84 -18.13
C THR A 114 2.16 7.68 -17.63
N VAL A 115 2.13 8.98 -17.97
CA VAL A 115 1.03 9.87 -17.59
C VAL A 115 -0.30 9.40 -18.20
N LEU A 116 -0.29 9.01 -19.47
CA LEU A 116 -1.47 8.50 -20.16
C LEU A 116 -2.00 7.21 -19.52
N VAL A 117 -1.12 6.24 -19.22
CA VAL A 117 -1.50 5.00 -18.53
C VAL A 117 -2.05 5.29 -17.13
N CYS A 118 -1.44 6.22 -16.39
CA CYS A 118 -1.93 6.63 -15.08
C CYS A 118 -3.32 7.28 -15.15
N LEU A 119 -3.56 8.16 -16.13
CA LEU A 119 -4.89 8.77 -16.35
C LEU A 119 -5.95 7.73 -16.72
N VAL A 120 -5.61 6.77 -17.59
CA VAL A 120 -6.50 5.66 -17.94
C VAL A 120 -6.82 4.82 -16.70
N TYR A 121 -5.82 4.51 -15.88
CA TYR A 121 -6.00 3.80 -14.61
C TYR A 121 -6.94 4.56 -13.67
N LEU A 122 -6.72 5.87 -13.46
CA LEU A 122 -7.57 6.71 -12.62
C LEU A 122 -9.01 6.76 -13.13
N TYR A 123 -9.21 6.81 -14.45
CA TYR A 123 -10.55 6.74 -15.06
C TYR A 123 -11.24 5.40 -14.80
N PHE A 124 -10.55 4.27 -14.97
CA PHE A 124 -11.11 2.95 -14.65
C PHE A 124 -11.41 2.81 -13.16
N PHE A 125 -10.51 3.27 -12.30
CA PHE A 125 -10.69 3.27 -10.85
C PHE A 125 -11.93 4.07 -10.44
N TRP A 126 -12.15 5.23 -11.07
CA TRP A 126 -13.37 6.02 -10.85
C TRP A 126 -14.63 5.24 -11.28
N LYS A 127 -14.60 4.68 -12.49
CA LYS A 127 -15.75 3.98 -13.08
C LYS A 127 -16.13 2.69 -12.35
N ILE A 128 -15.15 1.98 -11.78
CA ILE A 128 -15.36 0.75 -10.99
C ILE A 128 -16.09 1.02 -9.67
N GLY A 129 -16.02 2.24 -9.13
CA GLY A 129 -16.68 2.57 -7.87
C GLY A 129 -18.06 3.23 -8.02
N ASP A 130 -18.48 3.61 -9.23
CA ASP A 130 -19.85 4.07 -9.52
C ASP A 130 -20.97 3.05 -9.17
N PRO A 131 -20.79 1.72 -9.30
CA PRO A 131 -21.83 0.75 -8.93
C PRO A 131 -22.02 0.54 -7.43
N PHE A 132 -21.28 1.25 -6.55
CA PHE A 132 -21.42 1.15 -5.09
C PHE A 132 -22.11 2.38 -4.48
N PRO A 133 -23.45 2.37 -4.32
CA PRO A 133 -24.19 3.41 -3.63
C PRO A 133 -24.10 3.20 -2.11
N ILE A 134 -22.99 3.56 -1.49
CA ILE A 134 -22.83 3.54 -0.03
C ILE A 134 -22.69 4.99 0.46
N LEU A 135 -23.85 5.57 0.77
CA LEU A 135 -24.12 6.78 1.57
C LEU A 135 -24.25 8.16 0.88
N SER A 136 -25.47 8.67 1.07
CA SER A 136 -26.00 10.03 1.07
C SER A 136 -25.58 11.03 -0.03
N PRO A 137 -26.54 11.56 -0.82
CA PRO A 137 -26.31 12.54 -1.89
C PRO A 137 -25.86 13.95 -1.42
N LYS A 138 -25.33 14.07 -0.19
CA LYS A 138 -24.92 15.32 0.45
C LYS A 138 -23.42 15.43 0.72
N GLN A 139 -22.63 14.38 0.52
CA GLN A 139 -21.18 14.45 0.67
C GLN A 139 -20.53 14.49 -0.72
N GLY A 140 -19.61 15.43 -0.92
CA GLY A 140 -19.07 15.77 -2.24
C GLY A 140 -18.36 14.63 -2.96
N ILE A 141 -18.10 14.85 -4.24
CA ILE A 141 -17.49 13.94 -5.21
C ILE A 141 -16.11 13.37 -4.76
N PHE A 142 -15.49 13.96 -3.74
CA PHE A 142 -14.18 13.61 -3.19
C PHE A 142 -14.23 13.20 -1.70
N SER A 143 -15.34 12.60 -1.24
CA SER A 143 -15.44 12.16 0.15
C SER A 143 -14.48 10.98 0.45
N ILE A 144 -13.72 11.09 1.54
CA ILE A 144 -12.71 10.09 1.96
C ILE A 144 -13.33 8.70 2.11
N GLU A 145 -14.54 8.64 2.67
CA GLU A 145 -15.26 7.39 2.92
C GLU A 145 -15.49 6.59 1.63
N GLN A 146 -15.81 7.29 0.53
CA GLN A 146 -15.99 6.66 -0.78
C GLN A 146 -14.66 6.15 -1.34
N GLY A 147 -13.58 6.91 -1.18
CA GLY A 147 -12.24 6.47 -1.61
C GLY A 147 -11.76 5.23 -0.84
N VAL A 148 -11.90 5.23 0.49
CA VAL A 148 -11.55 4.08 1.35
C VAL A 148 -12.38 2.86 0.97
N SER A 149 -13.69 3.03 0.78
CA SER A 149 -14.60 1.92 0.41
C SER A 149 -14.19 1.26 -0.92
N ARG A 150 -13.92 2.06 -1.96
CA ARG A 150 -13.53 1.55 -3.29
C ARG A 150 -12.22 0.76 -3.24
N ILE A 151 -11.21 1.31 -2.56
CA ILE A 151 -9.91 0.65 -2.38
C ILE A 151 -10.07 -0.61 -1.54
N GLY A 152 -10.90 -0.57 -0.50
CA GLY A 152 -11.20 -1.70 0.36
C GLY A 152 -11.76 -2.88 -0.43
N VAL A 153 -12.77 -2.67 -1.28
CA VAL A 153 -13.37 -3.73 -2.10
C VAL A 153 -12.35 -4.31 -3.08
N ILE A 154 -11.63 -3.46 -3.82
CA ILE A 154 -10.63 -3.91 -4.79
C ILE A 154 -9.50 -4.67 -4.07
N GLY A 155 -9.00 -4.13 -2.97
CA GLY A 155 -7.93 -4.71 -2.16
C GLY A 155 -8.32 -6.06 -1.57
N VAL A 156 -9.51 -6.18 -0.97
CA VAL A 156 -10.01 -7.45 -0.42
C VAL A 156 -10.21 -8.48 -1.52
N THR A 157 -10.73 -8.07 -2.68
CA THR A 157 -10.89 -8.98 -3.83
C THR A 157 -9.53 -9.52 -4.30
N VAL A 158 -8.53 -8.64 -4.45
CA VAL A 158 -7.18 -9.04 -4.84
C VAL A 158 -6.52 -9.92 -3.78
N MET A 159 -6.65 -9.58 -2.49
CA MET A 159 -6.15 -10.41 -1.39
C MET A 159 -6.81 -11.80 -1.36
N ALA A 160 -8.12 -11.88 -1.60
CA ALA A 160 -8.83 -13.15 -1.65
C ALA A 160 -8.35 -14.03 -2.83
N LEU A 161 -8.16 -13.45 -4.02
CA LEU A 161 -7.66 -14.17 -5.18
C LEU A 161 -6.23 -14.69 -4.97
N LEU A 162 -5.33 -13.84 -4.44
CA LEU A 162 -3.95 -14.21 -4.13
C LEU A 162 -3.86 -15.28 -3.06
N SER A 163 -4.66 -15.16 -2.00
CA SER A 163 -4.77 -16.17 -0.94
C SER A 163 -5.29 -17.49 -1.48
N GLY A 164 -6.31 -17.46 -2.34
CA GLY A 164 -6.84 -18.65 -3.01
C GLY A 164 -5.79 -19.35 -3.89
N PHE A 165 -5.05 -18.58 -4.70
CA PHE A 165 -3.97 -19.14 -5.51
C PHE A 165 -2.85 -19.74 -4.65
N GLY A 166 -2.47 -19.08 -3.56
CA GLY A 166 -1.49 -19.59 -2.60
C GLY A 166 -1.95 -20.89 -1.92
N ALA A 167 -3.23 -20.97 -1.54
CA ALA A 167 -3.83 -22.15 -0.94
C ALA A 167 -3.87 -23.35 -1.89
N VAL A 168 -4.00 -23.12 -3.20
CA VAL A 168 -3.92 -24.17 -4.22
C VAL A 168 -2.47 -24.56 -4.52
N ASN A 169 -1.54 -23.60 -4.62
CA ASN A 169 -0.14 -23.87 -4.96
C ASN A 169 0.63 -24.59 -3.83
N TYR A 170 0.26 -24.34 -2.57
CA TYR A 170 0.89 -24.98 -1.41
C TYR A 170 0.80 -26.51 -1.40
N PRO A 171 -0.38 -27.16 -1.56
CA PRO A 171 -0.47 -28.61 -1.62
C PRO A 171 0.22 -29.20 -2.85
N TYR A 172 0.22 -28.54 -4.01
CA TYR A 172 1.02 -29.02 -5.16
C TYR A 172 2.51 -29.11 -4.83
N THR A 173 3.04 -28.11 -4.13
CA THR A 173 4.44 -28.08 -3.72
C THR A 173 4.72 -29.11 -2.61
N SER A 174 3.86 -29.21 -1.61
CA SER A 174 4.00 -30.15 -0.50
C SER A 174 3.84 -31.61 -0.95
N MET A 175 2.87 -31.92 -1.82
CA MET A 175 2.71 -33.27 -2.38
C MET A 175 3.90 -33.67 -3.26
N ALA A 176 4.46 -32.74 -4.05
CA ALA A 176 5.68 -33.00 -4.82
C ALA A 176 6.88 -33.33 -3.91
N ILE A 177 7.01 -32.65 -2.76
CA ILE A 177 8.04 -32.95 -1.75
C ILE A 177 7.81 -34.33 -1.10
N PHE A 178 6.56 -34.67 -0.77
CA PHE A 178 6.22 -35.98 -0.21
C PHE A 178 6.49 -37.11 -1.22
N ILE A 179 6.04 -36.99 -2.47
CA ILE A 179 6.26 -37.99 -3.52
C ILE A 179 7.76 -38.16 -3.83
N ARG A 180 8.53 -37.06 -3.87
CA ARG A 180 9.99 -37.11 -4.07
C ARG A 180 10.71 -37.79 -2.90
N SER A 181 10.18 -37.70 -1.68
CA SER A 181 10.76 -38.37 -0.51
C SER A 181 10.62 -39.90 -0.58
N PHE A 182 9.54 -40.41 -1.19
CA PHE A 182 9.36 -41.85 -1.44
C PHE A 182 10.15 -42.35 -2.67
N CYS A 183 10.51 -41.47 -3.59
CA CYS A 183 11.27 -41.77 -4.81
C CYS A 183 12.74 -41.31 -4.71
N LYS A 184 13.38 -41.47 -3.55
CA LYS A 184 14.85 -41.49 -3.46
C LYS A 184 15.31 -42.94 -3.64
N PRO A 185 16.12 -43.27 -4.67
CA PRO A 185 16.74 -44.58 -4.75
C PRO A 185 17.65 -44.76 -3.53
N TRP A 186 17.48 -45.87 -2.82
CA TRP A 186 18.44 -46.36 -1.83
C TRP A 186 19.74 -46.72 -2.57
N ILE A 187 20.68 -45.78 -2.63
CA ILE A 187 22.10 -46.03 -2.93
C ILE A 187 22.90 -45.52 -1.74
#